data_AF-A0A1S6HFZ0-F1
#
_entry.id   AF-A0A1S6HFZ0-F1
#
_cell.length_a   1.000
_cell.length_b   1.000
_cell.length_c   1.000
_cell.angle_alpha   90.00
_cell.angle_beta   90.00
_cell.angle_gamma   90.00
#
_symmetry.space_group_name_H-M   'P 1'
#
loop_
_entity.id
_entity.type
_entity.pdbx_description
1 polymer ?
#
loop_
_entity_poly.entity_id
_entity_poly.type
_entity_poly.pdbx_seq_one_letter_code
_entity_poly.pdbx_strand_id
1 'polypeptide(L)' 'MKSGNKNLFSVKQIFQDNWKEYLKTHNPRGIEIKEVEKMISCKDENRGGFWYYCKNCNEYLFIP' A
#
# COMPACT_ATOMS: atom_id res chain seq x y z
N MET A 1 -11.80 -31.20 -5.14
CA MET A 1 -10.93 -31.19 -3.94
C MET A 1 -9.62 -30.47 -4.25
N LYS A 2 -9.44 -29.26 -3.71
CA LYS A 2 -8.20 -28.56 -3.27
C LYS A 2 -8.70 -27.31 -2.51
N SER A 3 -9.26 -27.49 -1.31
CA SER A 3 -8.56 -27.40 -0.01
C SER A 3 -7.71 -26.12 0.14
N GLY A 4 -8.23 -25.17 0.92
CA GLY A 4 -7.46 -24.12 1.58
C GLY A 4 -7.80 -22.70 1.15
N ASN A 5 -8.77 -22.07 1.83
CA ASN A 5 -8.91 -20.61 1.90
C ASN A 5 -7.66 -20.06 2.61
N LYS A 6 -6.56 -19.82 1.87
CA LYS A 6 -5.45 -19.03 2.38
C LYS A 6 -5.88 -17.59 2.28
N ASN A 7 -6.22 -16.96 3.40
CA ASN A 7 -6.34 -15.51 3.47
C ASN A 7 -4.96 -14.92 3.11
N LEU A 8 -4.77 -14.59 1.84
CA LEU A 8 -3.54 -14.00 1.31
C LEU A 8 -3.58 -12.51 1.63
N PHE A 9 -2.99 -12.14 2.75
CA PHE A 9 -2.75 -10.74 3.08
C PHE A 9 -1.48 -10.26 2.35
N SER A 10 -1.54 -9.09 1.73
CA SER A 10 -0.34 -8.42 1.25
C SER A 10 0.45 -7.86 2.44
N VAL A 11 1.77 -7.72 2.30
CA VAL A 11 2.60 -7.08 3.33
C VAL A 11 2.09 -5.67 3.65
N LYS A 12 1.70 -4.91 2.62
CA LYS A 12 1.12 -3.57 2.79
C LYS A 12 -0.13 -3.59 3.66
N GLN A 13 -1.04 -4.54 3.41
CA GLN A 13 -2.28 -4.68 4.17
C GLN A 13 -2.00 -4.99 5.66
N ILE A 14 -1.08 -5.92 5.93
CA ILE A 14 -0.69 -6.28 7.30
C ILE A 14 -0.23 -5.04 8.08
N PHE A 15 0.63 -4.21 7.48
CA PHE A 15 1.09 -2.99 8.12
C PHE A 15 -0.01 -1.92 8.20
N GLN A 16 -0.82 -1.73 7.16
CA GLN A 16 -1.94 -0.77 7.21
C GLN A 16 -2.89 -1.05 8.39
N ASP A 17 -3.21 -2.32 8.63
CA ASP A 17 -4.17 -2.72 9.65
C ASP A 17 -3.58 -2.68 11.07
N ASN A 18 -2.28 -2.95 11.21
CA ASN A 18 -1.67 -3.22 12.53
C ASN A 18 -0.63 -2.18 12.99
N TRP A 19 -0.11 -1.34 12.09
CA TRP A 19 1.04 -0.47 12.39
C TRP A 19 0.80 0.50 13.55
N LYS A 20 -0.40 1.11 13.61
CA LYS A 20 -0.76 2.01 14.72
C LYS A 20 -0.80 1.31 16.07
N GLU A 21 -1.25 0.05 16.12
CA GLU A 21 -1.30 -0.72 17.36
C GLU A 21 0.09 -1.19 17.77
N TYR A 22 0.89 -1.62 16.81
CA TYR A 22 2.29 -2.00 17.01
C TYR A 22 3.09 -0.87 17.69
N LEU A 23 2.94 0.38 17.21
CA LEU A 23 3.61 1.56 17.76
C LEU A 23 3.24 1.90 19.22
N LYS A 24 2.10 1.41 19.74
CA LYS A 24 1.72 1.66 21.14
C LYS A 24 2.51 0.81 22.13
N THR A 25 2.95 -0.36 21.68
CA THR A 25 3.58 -1.38 22.53
C THR A 25 5.07 -1.52 22.25
N HIS A 26 5.51 -1.14 21.05
CA HIS A 26 6.89 -1.25 20.59
C HIS A 26 7.47 0.14 20.33
N ASN A 27 8.78 0.28 20.57
CA ASN A 27 9.52 1.51 20.32
C ASN A 27 10.54 1.31 19.18
N PRO A 28 10.10 1.19 17.91
CA PRO A 28 11.00 1.05 16.77
C PRO A 28 11.84 2.31 16.57
N ARG A 29 12.98 2.16 15.89
CA ARG A 29 13.87 3.29 15.56
C ARG A 29 13.20 4.19 14.52
N GLY A 30 13.60 5.46 14.51
CA GLY A 30 13.07 6.43 13.55
C GLY A 30 13.19 6.00 12.08
N ILE A 31 14.26 5.28 11.71
CA ILE A 31 14.42 4.77 10.34
C ILE A 31 13.41 3.67 9.99
N GLU A 32 13.06 2.82 10.96
CA GLU A 32 12.08 1.75 10.77
C GLU A 32 10.69 2.35 10.57
N ILE A 33 10.36 3.36 11.38
CA ILE A 33 9.10 4.11 11.24
C ILE A 33 9.00 4.74 9.85
N LYS A 34 10.05 5.46 9.44
CA LYS A 34 10.08 6.14 8.15
C LYS A 34 9.89 5.19 6.97
N GLU A 35 10.57 4.04 6.96
CA GLU A 35 10.47 3.10 5.85
C GLU A 35 9.11 2.38 5.82
N VAL A 36 8.54 2.03 6.97
CA VAL A 36 7.19 1.44 7.05
C VAL A 36 6.13 2.44 6.58
N GLU A 37 6.18 3.68 7.06
CA GLU A 37 5.24 4.73 6.64
C GLU A 37 5.36 5.03 5.15
N LYS A 38 6.58 5.06 4.60
CA LYS A 38 6.83 5.20 3.16
C LYS A 38 6.22 4.06 2.34
N MET A 39 6.34 2.82 2.80
CA MET A 39 5.75 1.65 2.13
C MET A 39 4.21 1.70 2.19
N ILE A 40 3.63 2.02 3.36
CA ILE A 40 2.17 2.17 3.53
C ILE A 40 1.60 3.24 2.58
N SER A 41 2.32 4.33 2.40
CA SER A 41 1.92 5.47 1.54
C SER A 41 2.38 5.34 0.07
N CYS A 42 2.88 4.19 -0.35
CA CYS A 42 3.23 3.96 -1.75
C CYS A 42 1.96 3.86 -2.63
N LYS A 43 1.98 4.53 -3.79
CA LYS A 43 0.83 4.72 -4.71
C LYS A 43 -0.34 5.52 -4.12
N ASP A 44 -0.03 6.42 -3.21
CA ASP A 44 -0.97 7.48 -2.83
C ASP A 44 -1.04 8.49 -3.97
N GLU A 45 -2.25 8.77 -4.47
CA GLU A 45 -2.52 9.73 -5.55
C GLU A 45 -1.94 11.12 -5.30
N ASN A 46 -1.80 11.51 -4.03
CA ASN A 46 -1.20 12.79 -3.63
C ASN A 46 0.33 12.81 -3.76
N ARG A 47 0.95 11.66 -4.02
CA ARG A 47 2.42 11.51 -4.12
C ARG A 47 2.91 11.37 -5.55
N GLY A 48 2.04 11.67 -6.51
CA GLY A 48 2.34 11.64 -7.93
C GLY A 48 1.71 10.46 -8.63
N GLY A 49 1.79 10.50 -9.95
CA GLY A 49 1.16 9.56 -10.87
C GLY A 49 1.29 10.12 -12.27
N PHE A 50 0.72 9.43 -13.25
CA PHE A 50 0.65 9.94 -14.61
C PHE A 50 -0.72 9.70 -15.22
N TRP A 51 -1.10 10.60 -16.12
CA TRP A 51 -2.29 10.43 -16.95
C TRP A 51 -1.91 9.66 -18.20
N TYR A 52 -2.63 8.58 -18.45
CA TYR A 52 -2.51 7.78 -19.66
C TYR A 52 -3.75 8.01 -20.54
N TYR A 53 -3.53 8.38 -21.80
CA TYR A 53 -4.62 8.48 -22.78
C TYR A 53 -4.73 7.18 -23.58
N CYS A 54 -5.89 6.53 -23.50
CA CYS A 54 -6.19 5.33 -24.27
C CYS A 54 -6.83 5.71 -25.61
N LYS A 55 -6.10 5.50 -26.72
CA LYS A 55 -6.60 5.78 -28.08
C LYS A 55 -7.79 4.92 -28.50
N ASN A 56 -7.89 3.69 -28.00
CA ASN A 56 -8.97 2.77 -28.37
C ASN A 56 -10.28 3.11 -27.63
N CYS A 57 -10.20 3.49 -26.36
CA CYS A 57 -11.37 3.86 -25.55
C CYS A 57 -11.73 5.34 -25.70
N ASN A 58 -10.79 6.17 -26.18
CA ASN A 58 -10.90 7.63 -26.24
C ASN A 58 -11.10 8.27 -24.85
N GLU A 59 -10.36 7.79 -23.85
CA GLU A 59 -10.48 8.21 -22.45
C GLU A 59 -9.10 8.42 -21.79
N TYR A 60 -9.08 9.23 -20.72
CA TYR A 60 -7.92 9.43 -19.86
C TYR A 60 -8.05 8.60 -18.57
N LEU A 61 -6.98 7.88 -18.22
CA LEU A 61 -6.87 7.08 -17.01
C LEU A 61 -5.77 7.67 -16.12
N PHE A 62 -6.08 7.95 -14.85
CA PHE A 62 -5.07 8.32 -13.87
C PHE A 62 -4.44 7.06 -13.29
N ILE A 63 -3.11 6.99 -13.31
CA ILE A 63 -2.33 5.88 -12.76
C ILE A 63 -1.53 6.41 -11.55
N PRO A 64 -1.91 6.04 -10.32
CA PRO A 64 -1.19 6.37 -9.08
C PRO A 64 0.06 5.50 -8.84
#